data_AF-A0A4S2LVU5-F1
#
_entry.id   AF-A0A4S2LVU5-F1
#
_cell.length_a   1.000
_cell.length_b   1.000
_cell.length_c   1.000
_cell.angle_alpha   90.00
_cell.angle_beta   90.00
_cell.angle_gamma   90.00
#
_symmetry.space_group_name_H-M   'P 1'
#
loop_
_entity.id
_entity.type
_entity.pdbx_description
1 polymer ?
#
loop_
_entity_poly.entity_id
_entity_poly.type
_entity_poly.pdbx_seq_one_letter_code
_entity_poly.pdbx_strand_id
1 'polypeptide(L)'
;MAVFSLDYFKTNPAPFFEVARRLYRPHAKPTLTHYFVRLLHEKTLLRRHYTQNVDDLERLSGLPEDKFVEAHGTFHTGHCQECHEEHTFEYLRDQIIRKKVPKCSVTNCNGVVKPDVVLFGENLPRKFYNRLSSVSFLLHCFIDHFTHYYSDFYDGFAAGLFCV
;
A
#
# COMPACT_ATOMS: atom_id res chain seq x y z
N MET A 1 -2.49 -14.91 8.99
CA MET A 1 -2.40 -15.19 7.54
C MET A 1 -3.75 -15.16 6.79
N ALA A 2 -4.88 -15.65 7.34
CA ALA A 2 -6.16 -15.67 6.59
C ALA A 2 -6.76 -14.27 6.27
N VAL A 3 -6.60 -13.29 7.17
CA VAL A 3 -7.31 -11.98 7.08
C VAL A 3 -6.91 -11.16 5.85
N PHE A 4 -5.73 -11.37 5.28
CA PHE A 4 -5.22 -10.66 4.11
C PHE A 4 -5.30 -11.48 2.82
N SER A 5 -6.04 -12.59 2.81
CA SER A 5 -6.31 -13.36 1.59
C SER A 5 -7.53 -12.79 0.87
N LEU A 6 -7.47 -12.72 -0.46
CA LEU A 6 -8.60 -12.30 -1.29
C LEU A 6 -9.83 -13.20 -1.07
N ASP A 7 -9.64 -14.51 -0.98
CA ASP A 7 -10.74 -15.46 -0.82
C ASP A 7 -11.43 -15.30 0.54
N TYR A 8 -10.65 -15.05 1.58
CA TYR A 8 -11.19 -14.73 2.89
C TYR A 8 -11.93 -13.38 2.89
N PHE A 9 -11.37 -12.36 2.24
CA PHE A 9 -11.99 -11.04 2.13
C PHE A 9 -13.35 -11.10 1.43
N LYS A 10 -13.46 -11.87 0.34
CA LYS A 10 -14.73 -12.08 -0.39
C LYS A 10 -15.81 -12.72 0.49
N THR A 11 -15.40 -13.63 1.37
CA THR A 11 -16.32 -14.36 2.25
C THR A 11 -16.69 -13.55 3.50
N ASN A 12 -15.71 -12.93 4.15
CA ASN A 12 -15.87 -12.16 5.37
C ASN A 12 -14.86 -11.00 5.43
N PRO A 13 -15.23 -9.81 4.93
CA PRO A 13 -14.32 -8.66 4.87
C PRO A 13 -14.15 -7.94 6.22
N ALA A 14 -15.02 -8.20 7.21
CA ALA A 14 -15.03 -7.43 8.46
C ALA A 14 -13.70 -7.50 9.26
N PRO A 15 -13.02 -8.66 9.37
CA PRO A 15 -11.72 -8.74 10.05
C PRO A 15 -10.63 -7.91 9.37
N PHE A 16 -10.62 -7.83 8.04
CA PHE A 16 -9.67 -6.97 7.32
C PHE A 16 -9.86 -5.50 7.72
N PHE A 17 -11.10 -5.00 7.72
CA PHE A 17 -11.38 -3.61 8.08
C PHE A 17 -11.13 -3.31 9.55
N GLU A 18 -11.33 -4.28 10.46
CA GLU A 18 -10.95 -4.11 11.87
C GLU A 18 -9.44 -4.01 12.05
N VAL A 19 -8.66 -4.80 11.31
CA VAL A 19 -7.20 -4.71 11.31
C VAL A 19 -6.74 -3.38 10.69
N ALA A 20 -7.29 -2.99 9.53
CA ALA A 20 -7.00 -1.70 8.88
C ALA A 20 -7.26 -0.52 9.83
N ARG A 21 -8.39 -0.55 10.57
CA ARG A 21 -8.71 0.46 11.58
C ARG A 21 -7.67 0.50 12.72
N ARG A 22 -7.20 -0.66 13.19
CA ARG A 22 -6.19 -0.76 14.25
C ARG A 22 -4.81 -0.30 13.80
N LEU A 23 -4.51 -0.43 12.51
CA LEU A 23 -3.25 -0.02 11.90
C LEU A 23 -3.27 1.43 11.41
N TYR A 24 -4.44 2.04 11.32
CA TYR A 24 -4.56 3.43 10.89
C TYR A 24 -3.81 4.38 11.84
N ARG A 25 -2.89 5.18 11.28
CA ARG A 25 -2.04 6.14 12.00
C ARG A 25 -2.10 7.53 11.33
N PRO A 26 -3.14 8.34 11.59
CA PRO A 26 -3.35 9.63 10.91
C PRO A 26 -2.23 10.66 11.10
N HIS A 27 -1.42 10.50 12.15
CA HIS A 27 -0.34 11.43 12.51
C HIS A 27 1.04 10.76 12.40
N ALA A 28 1.14 9.64 11.68
CA ALA A 28 2.43 9.04 11.41
C ALA A 28 3.33 10.04 10.67
N LYS A 29 4.62 10.04 11.01
CA LYS A 29 5.61 10.88 10.37
C LYS A 29 6.64 9.98 9.68
N PRO A 30 7.19 10.40 8.53
CA PRO A 30 8.26 9.67 7.88
C PRO A 30 9.44 9.47 8.84
N THR A 31 10.06 8.29 8.77
CA THR A 31 11.25 7.94 9.55
C THR A 31 12.52 8.50 8.91
N LEU A 32 13.67 8.37 9.60
CA LEU A 32 14.98 8.71 9.03
C LEU A 32 15.27 7.97 7.71
N THR A 33 14.83 6.71 7.57
CA THR A 33 14.95 5.94 6.33
C THR A 33 14.21 6.61 5.18
N HIS A 34 12.97 7.07 5.40
CA HIS A 34 12.19 7.75 4.37
C HIS A 34 12.88 9.04 3.91
N TYR A 35 13.40 9.83 4.86
CA TYR A 35 14.17 11.03 4.54
C TYR A 35 15.52 10.72 3.87
N PHE A 36 16.15 9.60 4.20
CA PHE A 36 17.37 9.15 3.51
C PHE A 36 17.08 8.80 2.04
N VAL A 37 15.99 8.09 1.75
CA VAL A 37 15.57 7.82 0.36
C VAL A 37 15.26 9.12 -0.38
N ARG A 38 14.58 10.07 0.28
CA ARG A 38 14.37 11.43 -0.26
C ARG A 38 15.69 12.14 -0.56
N LEU A 39 16.67 12.05 0.33
CA LEU A 39 18.01 12.61 0.12
C LEU A 39 18.71 11.98 -1.08
N LEU A 40 18.64 10.67 -1.27
CA LEU A 40 19.18 10.00 -2.46
C LEU A 40 18.54 10.57 -3.74
N HIS A 41 17.23 10.85 -3.73
CA HIS A 41 16.58 11.51 -4.86
C HIS A 41 17.08 12.93 -5.09
N GLU A 42 17.25 13.74 -4.03
CA GLU A 42 17.78 15.11 -4.12
C GLU A 42 19.23 15.15 -4.62
N LYS A 43 20.01 14.10 -4.33
CA LYS A 43 21.37 13.91 -4.85
C LYS A 43 21.40 13.28 -6.24
N THR A 44 20.26 13.07 -6.89
CA THR A 44 20.12 12.42 -8.21
C THR A 44 20.61 10.97 -8.25
N LEU A 45 20.77 10.34 -7.09
CA LEU A 45 21.24 8.96 -6.94
C LEU A 45 20.08 7.96 -6.95
N LEU A 46 18.86 8.37 -6.65
CA LEU A 46 17.71 7.46 -6.65
C LEU A 46 17.09 7.30 -8.04
N ARG A 47 17.20 6.09 -8.59
CA ARG A 47 16.42 5.67 -9.76
C ARG A 47 14.96 5.41 -9.40
N ARG A 48 14.71 4.57 -8.38
CA ARG A 48 13.36 4.19 -7.94
C ARG A 48 13.35 3.62 -6.51
N HIS A 49 12.30 3.88 -5.76
CA HIS A 49 12.01 3.21 -4.49
C HIS A 49 10.78 2.29 -4.64
N TYR A 50 10.94 0.98 -4.44
CA TYR A 50 9.84 0.03 -4.39
C TYR A 50 9.53 -0.26 -2.92
N THR A 51 8.31 0.08 -2.49
CA THR A 51 7.86 -0.11 -1.11
C THR A 51 6.79 -1.19 -1.06
N GLN A 52 6.84 -2.03 -0.03
CA GLN A 52 5.74 -2.94 0.30
C GLN A 52 4.71 -2.27 1.22
N ASN A 53 5.03 -1.09 1.74
CA ASN A 53 4.17 -0.35 2.64
C ASN A 53 3.03 0.31 1.86
N VAL A 54 1.96 0.60 2.59
CA VAL A 54 0.73 1.26 2.11
C VAL A 54 0.31 2.38 3.08
N ASP A 55 1.28 2.91 3.84
CA ASP A 55 1.09 3.85 4.94
C ASP A 55 1.28 5.34 4.56
N ASP A 56 1.54 5.60 3.27
CA ASP A 56 1.73 6.93 2.66
C ASP A 56 3.00 7.68 3.11
N LEU A 57 3.91 7.04 3.85
CA LEU A 57 5.07 7.71 4.43
C LEU A 57 6.10 8.18 3.38
N GLU A 58 6.22 7.49 2.24
CA GLU A 58 7.07 7.91 1.12
C GLU A 58 6.61 9.24 0.52
N ARG A 59 5.30 9.42 0.38
CA ARG A 59 4.71 10.67 -0.09
C ARG A 59 4.89 11.78 0.93
N LEU A 60 4.61 11.49 2.21
CA LEU A 60 4.76 12.45 3.30
C LEU A 60 6.22 12.88 3.52
N SER A 61 7.19 12.07 3.12
CA SER A 61 8.61 12.47 3.11
C SER A 61 8.98 13.42 1.98
N GLY A 62 8.03 13.74 1.09
CA GLY A 62 8.23 14.59 -0.08
C GLY A 62 8.90 13.87 -1.26
N LEU A 63 8.92 12.53 -1.28
CA LEU A 63 9.41 11.79 -2.44
C LEU A 63 8.37 11.92 -3.59
N PRO A 64 8.77 12.32 -4.81
CA PRO A 64 7.82 12.44 -5.92
C PRO A 64 7.18 11.10 -6.30
N GLU A 65 5.92 11.11 -6.74
CA GLU A 65 5.18 9.88 -7.09
C GLU A 65 5.80 9.05 -8.22
N ASP A 66 6.57 9.69 -9.11
CA ASP A 66 7.28 9.01 -10.17
C ASP A 66 8.57 8.34 -9.67
N LYS A 67 8.99 8.61 -8.43
CA LYS A 67 10.19 8.05 -7.79
C LYS A 67 9.92 6.86 -6.90
N PHE A 68 8.67 6.55 -6.58
CA PHE A 68 8.34 5.31 -5.87
C PHE A 68 7.22 4.48 -6.52
N VAL A 69 7.14 3.23 -6.09
CA VAL A 69 6.12 2.27 -6.48
C VAL A 69 5.69 1.52 -5.23
N GLU A 70 4.42 1.64 -4.87
CA GLU A 70 3.79 0.80 -3.85
C GLU A 70 3.47 -0.56 -4.47
N ALA A 71 4.29 -1.56 -4.17
CA ALA A 71 4.16 -2.91 -4.71
C ALA A 71 2.85 -3.56 -4.24
N HIS A 72 2.40 -3.25 -3.03
CA HIS A 72 1.17 -3.79 -2.44
C HIS A 72 -0.03 -2.85 -2.58
N GLY A 73 0.00 -1.96 -3.57
CA GLY A 73 -1.12 -1.07 -3.88
C GLY A 73 -1.25 0.07 -2.86
N THR A 74 -2.45 0.59 -2.65
CA THR A 74 -2.64 1.81 -1.86
C THR A 74 -3.98 1.85 -1.13
N PHE A 75 -4.04 2.60 -0.03
CA PHE A 75 -5.30 2.92 0.66
C PHE A 75 -5.96 4.20 0.12
N HIS A 76 -5.30 4.96 -0.78
CA HIS A 76 -5.81 6.24 -1.27
C HIS A 76 -7.09 6.14 -2.10
N THR A 77 -7.32 4.98 -2.69
CA THR A 77 -8.51 4.67 -3.49
C THR A 77 -9.00 3.28 -3.12
N GLY A 78 -10.25 3.00 -3.47
CA GLY A 78 -10.79 1.65 -3.42
C GLY A 78 -11.91 1.47 -4.41
N HIS A 79 -12.10 0.24 -4.86
CA HIS A 79 -13.08 -0.10 -5.87
C HIS A 79 -14.13 -1.06 -5.33
N CYS A 80 -15.37 -0.81 -5.73
CA CYS A 80 -16.46 -1.75 -5.52
C CYS A 80 -16.14 -3.09 -6.17
N GLN A 81 -16.30 -4.18 -5.44
CA GLN A 81 -16.02 -5.54 -5.93
C GLN A 81 -17.06 -6.07 -6.93
N GLU A 82 -18.17 -5.34 -7.14
CA GLU A 82 -19.25 -5.72 -8.05
C GLU A 82 -19.29 -4.82 -9.29
N CYS A 83 -19.38 -3.50 -9.10
CA CYS A 83 -19.56 -2.54 -10.19
C CYS A 83 -18.28 -1.76 -10.55
N HIS A 84 -17.18 -1.99 -9.83
CA HIS A 84 -15.90 -1.30 -10.02
C HIS A 84 -15.95 0.23 -9.92
N GLU A 85 -16.95 0.79 -9.23
CA GLU A 85 -16.95 2.22 -8.93
C GLU A 85 -15.79 2.56 -7.98
N GLU A 86 -15.00 3.57 -8.35
CA GLU A 86 -13.92 4.11 -7.52
C GLU A 86 -14.49 4.93 -6.36
N HIS A 87 -13.93 4.78 -5.17
CA HIS A 87 -14.28 5.54 -3.98
C HIS A 87 -13.01 6.10 -3.34
N THR A 88 -13.13 7.31 -2.81
CA THR A 88 -11.98 8.05 -2.27
C THR A 88 -11.51 7.49 -0.93
N PHE A 89 -10.27 7.82 -0.57
CA PHE A 89 -9.71 7.57 0.75
C PHE A 89 -10.60 8.08 1.88
N GLU A 90 -11.14 9.31 1.76
CA GLU A 90 -11.97 9.93 2.80
C GLU A 90 -13.21 9.08 3.07
N TYR A 91 -13.87 8.60 2.01
CA TYR A 91 -15.00 7.70 2.13
C TYR A 91 -14.63 6.41 2.87
N LEU A 92 -13.57 5.73 2.43
CA LEU A 92 -13.09 4.48 3.04
C LEU A 92 -12.73 4.71 4.51
N ARG A 93 -11.93 5.74 4.80
CA ARG A 93 -11.49 6.13 6.14
C ARG A 93 -12.70 6.35 7.05
N ASP A 94 -13.69 7.12 6.62
CA ASP A 94 -14.87 7.43 7.42
C ASP A 94 -15.67 6.17 7.79
N GLN A 95 -15.83 5.24 6.85
CA GLN A 95 -16.49 3.96 7.13
C GLN A 95 -15.67 3.10 8.11
N ILE A 96 -14.36 2.98 7.88
CA ILE A 96 -13.45 2.16 8.68
C ILE A 96 -13.38 2.66 10.13
N ILE A 97 -13.25 3.98 10.34
CA ILE A 97 -13.22 4.59 11.68
C ILE A 97 -14.55 4.36 12.41
N ARG A 98 -15.67 4.40 11.69
CA ARG A 98 -17.01 4.08 12.23
C ARG A 98 -17.26 2.58 12.45
N LYS A 99 -16.24 1.73 12.28
CA LYS A 99 -16.31 0.27 12.39
C LYS A 99 -17.33 -0.35 11.43
N LYS A 100 -17.50 0.26 10.25
CA LYS A 100 -18.38 -0.23 9.19
C LYS A 100 -17.55 -0.85 8.07
N VAL A 101 -18.07 -1.92 7.47
CA VAL A 101 -17.58 -2.43 6.19
C VAL A 101 -18.02 -1.44 5.11
N PRO A 102 -17.09 -0.82 4.35
CA PRO A 102 -17.43 0.10 3.27
C PRO A 102 -18.32 -0.58 2.22
N LYS A 103 -19.45 0.05 1.89
CA LYS A 103 -20.39 -0.40 0.85
C LYS A 103 -20.37 0.55 -0.34
N CYS A 104 -20.77 0.07 -1.51
CA CYS A 104 -20.81 0.91 -2.69
C CYS A 104 -21.86 2.02 -2.54
N SER A 105 -21.53 3.23 -2.98
CA SER A 105 -22.44 4.39 -2.99
C SER A 105 -23.41 4.39 -4.18
N VAL A 106 -23.15 3.57 -5.20
CA VAL A 106 -23.98 3.48 -6.41
C VAL A 106 -25.34 2.88 -6.09
N THR A 107 -26.41 3.55 -6.53
CA THR A 107 -27.79 3.07 -6.38
C THR A 107 -27.94 1.66 -6.94
N ASN A 108 -28.61 0.78 -6.19
CA ASN A 108 -28.79 -0.65 -6.50
C ASN A 108 -27.51 -1.50 -6.51
N CYS A 109 -26.37 -0.98 -6.02
CA CYS A 109 -25.15 -1.76 -5.80
C CYS A 109 -24.93 -2.04 -4.32
N ASN A 110 -24.93 -3.32 -3.93
CA ASN A 110 -24.70 -3.76 -2.55
C ASN A 110 -23.26 -4.26 -2.29
N GLY A 111 -22.38 -4.04 -3.28
CA GLY A 111 -20.99 -4.48 -3.26
C GLY A 111 -20.19 -3.89 -2.11
N VAL A 112 -19.18 -4.62 -1.67
CA VAL A 112 -18.18 -4.13 -0.72
C VAL A 112 -17.14 -3.31 -1.49
N VAL A 113 -16.73 -2.18 -0.93
CA VAL A 113 -15.65 -1.38 -1.50
C VAL A 113 -14.36 -1.85 -0.85
N LYS A 114 -13.47 -2.44 -1.66
CA LYS A 114 -12.16 -2.91 -1.22
C LYS A 114 -11.14 -1.80 -1.51
N PRO A 115 -10.30 -1.39 -0.54
CA PRO A 115 -9.17 -0.52 -0.81
C PRO A 115 -8.26 -1.15 -1.89
N ASP A 116 -7.57 -0.34 -2.67
CA ASP A 116 -6.71 -0.79 -3.77
C ASP A 116 -5.36 -1.33 -3.30
N VAL A 117 -5.36 -1.97 -2.12
CA VAL A 117 -4.26 -2.77 -1.61
C VAL A 117 -4.28 -4.16 -2.24
N VAL A 118 -3.10 -4.75 -2.40
CA VAL A 118 -2.94 -6.11 -2.92
C VAL A 118 -3.06 -7.10 -1.77
N LEU A 119 -4.04 -8.00 -1.86
CA LEU A 119 -4.22 -9.13 -0.96
C LEU A 119 -3.50 -10.37 -1.50
N PHE A 120 -3.22 -11.33 -0.63
CA PHE A 120 -2.70 -12.63 -1.05
C PHE A 120 -3.70 -13.30 -2.01
N GLY A 121 -3.21 -13.71 -3.18
CA GLY A 121 -4.01 -14.24 -4.29
C GLY A 121 -4.30 -13.21 -5.39
N GLU A 122 -3.92 -11.93 -5.22
CA GLU A 122 -4.00 -10.91 -6.27
C GLU A 122 -2.66 -10.72 -7.00
N ASN A 123 -2.74 -10.24 -8.24
CA ASN A 123 -1.55 -9.80 -8.98
C ASN A 123 -1.08 -8.44 -8.45
N LEU A 124 0.24 -8.22 -8.45
CA LEU A 124 0.81 -6.89 -8.19
C LEU A 124 0.31 -5.86 -9.22
N PRO A 125 0.29 -4.54 -8.87
CA PRO A 125 -0.24 -3.51 -9.75
C PRO A 125 0.56 -3.44 -11.05
N ARG A 126 -0.10 -3.13 -12.17
CA ARG A 126 0.59 -3.00 -13.48
C ARG A 126 1.74 -1.99 -13.45
N LYS A 127 1.62 -0.93 -12.64
CA LYS A 127 2.69 0.06 -12.39
C LYS A 127 3.98 -0.61 -11.91
N PHE A 128 3.91 -1.67 -11.10
CA PHE A 128 5.07 -2.43 -10.65
C PHE A 128 5.84 -3.04 -11.83
N TYR A 129 5.17 -3.85 -12.65
CA TYR A 129 5.79 -4.50 -13.82
C TYR A 129 6.31 -3.50 -14.86
N ASN A 130 5.52 -2.45 -15.15
CA ASN A 130 5.89 -1.41 -16.11
C ASN A 130 7.14 -0.64 -15.68
N ARG A 131 7.40 -0.51 -14.37
CA ARG A 131 8.57 0.18 -13.86
C ARG A 131 9.76 -0.76 -13.68
N LEU A 132 9.54 -2.03 -13.37
CA LEU A 132 10.59 -3.06 -13.31
C LEU A 132 11.31 -3.23 -14.65
N SER A 133 10.59 -3.27 -15.78
CA SER A 133 11.19 -3.42 -17.11
C SER A 133 12.12 -2.26 -17.52
N SER A 134 12.03 -1.12 -16.81
CA SER A 134 12.89 0.06 -17.03
C SER A 134 14.16 0.09 -16.17
N VAL A 135 14.39 -0.98 -15.39
CA VAL A 135 15.54 -1.18 -14.52
C VAL A 135 16.40 -2.32 -15.10
N SER A 136 17.64 -2.01 -15.48
CA SER A 136 18.62 -3.02 -15.92
C SER A 136 19.10 -3.85 -14.73
N PHE A 137 19.37 -5.14 -14.93
CA PHE A 137 19.88 -6.08 -13.89
C PHE A 137 21.23 -5.68 -13.28
N LEU A 138 21.93 -4.69 -13.85
CA LEU A 138 23.19 -4.13 -13.32
C LEU A 138 22.98 -3.06 -12.23
N LEU A 139 21.78 -2.96 -11.64
CA LEU A 139 21.51 -1.99 -10.58
C LEU A 139 21.85 -2.54 -9.19
N HIS A 140 22.52 -1.71 -8.38
CA HIS A 140 22.71 -2.00 -6.96
C HIS A 140 21.39 -1.76 -6.23
N CYS A 141 20.58 -2.81 -6.11
CA CYS A 141 19.42 -2.77 -5.24
C CYS A 141 19.89 -2.88 -3.79
N PHE A 142 19.63 -1.85 -2.99
CA PHE A 142 19.75 -1.96 -1.55
C PHE A 142 18.39 -2.43 -1.02
N ILE A 143 18.40 -3.63 -0.43
CA ILE A 143 17.31 -4.09 0.42
C ILE A 143 17.57 -3.45 1.78
N ASP A 144 16.66 -2.61 2.26
CA ASP A 144 16.68 -2.26 3.68
C ASP A 144 16.16 -3.47 4.45
N HIS A 145 17.07 -4.34 4.90
CA HIS A 145 16.73 -5.53 5.66
C HIS A 145 16.55 -5.15 7.14
N PHE A 146 15.37 -4.61 7.47
CA PHE A 146 14.83 -4.66 8.84
C PHE A 146 13.76 -5.75 8.99
N THR A 147 13.76 -6.74 8.11
CA THR A 147 12.89 -7.92 8.19
C THR A 147 13.63 -9.08 8.85
N HIS A 148 13.36 -9.32 10.12
CA HIS A 148 13.46 -10.71 10.58
C HIS A 148 12.40 -11.50 9.82
N TYR A 149 12.82 -12.59 9.17
CA TYR A 149 11.97 -13.58 8.54
C TYR A 149 10.75 -13.87 9.41
N TYR A 150 9.59 -13.28 9.11
CA TYR A 150 8.24 -13.77 9.27
C TYR A 150 7.32 -12.67 8.75
N SER A 151 6.45 -13.04 7.82
CA SER A 151 5.45 -12.18 7.19
C SER A 151 4.36 -11.78 8.19
N ASP A 152 4.69 -10.95 9.18
CA ASP A 152 3.75 -10.42 10.15
C ASP A 152 3.92 -8.91 10.29
N PHE A 153 2.82 -8.22 9.96
CA PHE A 153 2.60 -6.77 9.91
C PHE A 153 2.55 -6.15 11.34
N TYR A 154 3.43 -6.61 12.23
CA TYR A 154 3.51 -6.18 13.62
C TYR A 154 4.89 -5.58 13.89
N ASP A 155 4.87 -4.35 14.38
CA ASP A 155 5.97 -3.42 14.59
C ASP A 155 6.51 -2.76 13.31
N GLY A 156 6.46 -1.42 13.30
CA GLY A 156 6.76 -0.57 12.14
C GLY A 156 8.21 -0.64 11.69
N PHE A 157 8.55 -1.72 10.98
CA PHE A 157 9.78 -1.89 10.24
C PHE A 157 9.45 -2.03 8.76
N ALA A 158 9.78 -0.99 8.01
CA ALA A 158 9.58 -0.90 6.57
C ALA A 158 10.50 -1.88 5.83
N ALA A 159 9.93 -2.65 4.91
CA ALA A 159 10.70 -3.45 3.95
C ALA A 159 10.64 -2.77 2.58
N GLY A 160 11.64 -1.92 2.30
CA GLY A 160 11.79 -1.24 1.01
C GLY A 160 12.93 -1.83 0.20
N LEU A 161 12.68 -2.08 -1.09
CA LEU A 161 13.74 -2.32 -2.07
C LEU A 161 13.93 -1.02 -2.85
N PHE A 162 15.09 -0.38 -2.76
CA PHE A 162 15.36 0.78 -3.60
C PHE A 162 16.52 0.54 -4.56
N CYS A 163 16.28 1.04 -5.76
CA CYS A 163 17.14 1.04 -6.91
C CYS A 163 17.86 2.39 -6.95
N VAL A 164 19.17 2.40 -6.72
CA VAL A 164 20.05 3.55 -7.00
C VAL A 164 20.60 3.49 -8.41
#